data_AF-A0A7J3ZQP8-F1
#
_entry.id   AF-A0A7J3ZQP8-F1
#
_cell.length_a   1.000
_cell.length_b   1.000
_cell.length_c   1.000
_cell.angle_alpha   90.00
_cell.angle_beta   90.00
_cell.angle_gamma   90.00
#
_symmetry.space_group_name_H-M   'P 1'
#
loop_
_entity.id
_entity.type
_entity.pdbx_description
1 polymer ?
#
loop_
_entity_poly.entity_id
_entity_poly.type
_entity_poly.pdbx_seq_one_letter_code
_entity_poly.pdbx_strand_id
1 'polypeptide(L)'
;MEGCDEFTVSDNVVKHVFKRHRDWVNMIGLRSVEDVKTFMMDVLKRPDEVYRDNFNGNIRYFLRRISDDYWLCVITVGSEARTAYLINQKKYSRYRVARWL
;
A
#
# COMPACT_ATOMS: atom_id res chain seq x y z
N MET A 1 -6.65 24.23 1.33
CA MET A 1 -6.11 23.51 2.50
C MET A 1 -6.31 22.03 2.23
N GLU A 2 -5.32 21.37 1.65
CA GLU A 2 -5.35 19.90 1.60
C GLU A 2 -5.16 19.42 3.04
N GLY A 3 -6.21 18.81 3.61
CA GLY A 3 -6.09 18.17 4.90
C GLY A 3 -4.99 17.11 4.79
N CYS A 4 -3.98 17.19 5.64
CA CYS A 4 -3.11 16.05 5.88
C CYS A 4 -4.02 14.93 6.40
N ASP A 5 -4.46 14.04 5.51
CA ASP A 5 -5.20 12.86 5.93
C ASP A 5 -4.31 12.12 6.94
N GLU A 6 -4.74 12.12 8.20
CA GLU A 6 -4.04 11.40 9.25
C GLU A 6 -4.34 9.91 9.05
N PHE A 7 -3.44 9.22 8.36
CA PHE A 7 -3.58 7.79 8.12
C PHE A 7 -3.25 6.99 9.37
N THR A 8 -3.99 5.89 9.57
CA THR A 8 -3.76 4.96 10.67
C THR A 8 -3.43 3.57 10.12
N VAL A 9 -2.47 2.91 10.76
CA VAL A 9 -2.08 1.52 10.46
C VAL A 9 -2.08 0.74 11.77
N SER A 10 -3.06 -0.16 11.92
CA SER A 10 -3.20 -0.97 13.13
C SER A 10 -2.18 -2.10 13.18
N ASP A 11 -1.70 -2.44 14.39
CA ASP A 11 -0.71 -3.52 14.56
C ASP A 11 -1.20 -4.88 14.04
N ASN A 12 -2.52 -5.11 14.04
CA ASN A 12 -3.12 -6.31 13.47
C ASN A 12 -2.91 -6.40 11.96
N VAL A 13 -3.08 -5.29 11.24
CA VAL A 13 -2.83 -5.22 9.80
C VAL A 13 -1.34 -5.43 9.53
N VAL A 14 -0.46 -4.78 10.28
CA VAL A 14 0.99 -4.94 10.12
C VAL A 14 1.42 -6.39 10.37
N LYS A 15 0.94 -7.01 11.45
CA LYS A 15 1.21 -8.42 11.75
C LYS A 15 0.66 -9.35 10.68
N HIS A 16 -0.51 -9.04 10.11
CA HIS A 16 -1.07 -9.80 8.99
C HIS A 16 -0.17 -9.73 7.77
N VAL A 17 0.24 -8.51 7.38
CA VAL A 17 1.12 -8.26 6.25
C VAL A 17 2.47 -8.96 6.44
N PHE A 18 3.12 -8.76 7.59
CA PHE A 18 4.40 -9.37 7.93
C PHE A 18 4.34 -10.91 7.86
N LYS A 19 3.22 -11.53 8.28
CA LYS A 19 3.07 -12.99 8.24
C LYS A 19 2.75 -13.53 6.84
N ARG A 20 1.87 -12.86 6.10
CA ARG A 20 1.30 -13.34 4.82
C ARG A 20 2.09 -12.95 3.59
N HIS A 21 2.88 -11.88 3.67
CA HIS A 21 3.61 -11.34 2.54
C HIS A 21 5.12 -11.24 2.81
N ARG A 22 5.69 -12.33 3.35
CA ARG A 22 7.11 -12.41 3.70
C ARG A 22 8.04 -12.26 2.49
N ASP A 23 7.55 -12.62 1.32
CA ASP A 23 8.26 -12.55 0.05
C ASP A 23 8.81 -11.16 -0.23
N TRP A 24 7.95 -10.14 -0.22
CA TRP A 24 8.40 -8.77 -0.47
C TRP A 24 9.01 -8.11 0.77
N VAL A 25 8.52 -8.46 1.98
CA VAL A 25 9.10 -7.96 3.23
C VAL A 25 10.59 -8.30 3.30
N ASN A 26 10.96 -9.54 2.97
CA ASN A 26 12.35 -9.96 2.90
C ASN A 26 13.10 -9.33 1.72
N MET A 27 12.47 -9.22 0.54
CA MET A 27 13.07 -8.59 -0.64
C MET A 27 13.49 -7.14 -0.40
N ILE A 28 12.67 -6.38 0.34
CA ILE A 28 12.94 -4.98 0.70
C ILE A 28 13.82 -4.87 1.96
N GLY A 29 14.12 -6.00 2.62
CA GLY A 29 15.00 -6.04 3.78
C GLY A 29 14.34 -5.58 5.08
N LEU A 30 13.02 -5.62 5.19
CA LEU A 30 12.28 -5.31 6.41
C LEU A 30 12.38 -6.51 7.38
N ARG A 31 12.86 -6.27 8.60
CA ARG A 31 13.23 -7.35 9.54
C ARG A 31 12.28 -7.50 10.70
N SER A 32 11.41 -6.52 10.91
CA SER A 32 10.49 -6.46 12.04
C SER A 32 9.08 -6.00 11.63
N VAL A 33 8.11 -6.20 12.53
CA VAL A 33 6.76 -5.67 12.35
C VAL A 33 6.80 -4.15 12.34
N GLU A 34 7.66 -3.55 13.15
CA GLU A 34 7.89 -2.11 13.26
C GLU A 34 8.44 -1.52 11.95
N ASP A 35 9.34 -2.23 11.27
CA ASP A 35 9.83 -1.84 9.94
C ASP A 35 8.69 -1.81 8.92
N VAL A 36 7.84 -2.84 8.92
CA VAL A 36 6.66 -2.89 8.02
C VAL A 36 5.69 -1.75 8.32
N LYS A 37 5.43 -1.46 9.60
CA LYS A 37 4.55 -0.35 9.99
C LYS A 37 5.11 0.99 9.51
N THR A 38 6.39 1.23 9.77
CA THR A 38 7.09 2.45 9.36
C THR A 38 7.06 2.60 7.84
N PHE A 39 7.32 1.52 7.12
CA PHE A 39 7.32 1.51 5.67
C PHE A 39 5.92 1.77 5.08
N MET A 40 4.88 1.12 5.60
CA MET A 40 3.49 1.39 5.19
C MET A 40 3.11 2.86 5.44
N MET A 41 3.49 3.41 6.59
CA MET A 41 3.24 4.82 6.92
C MET A 41 3.99 5.77 5.98
N ASP A 42 5.23 5.44 5.58
CA ASP A 42 5.96 6.24 4.59
C ASP A 42 5.26 6.23 3.23
N VAL A 43 4.81 5.07 2.75
CA VAL A 43 4.07 4.97 1.48
C VAL A 43 2.78 5.77 1.51
N LEU A 44 2.05 5.78 2.63
CA LEU A 44 0.83 6.57 2.78
C LEU A 44 1.10 8.09 2.79
N LYS A 45 2.23 8.52 3.37
CA LYS A 45 2.60 9.94 3.46
C LYS A 45 3.24 10.48 2.18
N ARG A 46 3.95 9.63 1.44
CA ARG A 46 4.76 10.03 0.27
C ARG A 46 4.54 9.06 -0.89
N PRO A 47 3.31 8.79 -1.33
CA PRO A 47 3.09 7.88 -2.45
C PRO A 47 3.71 8.46 -3.75
N ASP A 48 4.12 7.58 -4.65
CA ASP A 48 4.46 7.98 -6.02
C ASP A 48 3.18 8.15 -6.85
N GLU A 49 2.18 7.28 -6.62
CA GLU A 49 0.87 7.35 -7.28
C GLU A 49 -0.25 7.05 -6.29
N VAL A 50 -1.40 7.71 -6.46
CA VAL A 50 -2.61 7.47 -5.67
C VAL A 50 -3.81 7.28 -6.58
N TYR A 51 -4.57 6.22 -6.35
CA TYR A 51 -5.80 5.94 -7.10
C TYR A 51 -7.00 5.75 -6.19
N ARG A 52 -8.18 6.08 -6.71
CA ARG A 52 -9.46 5.73 -6.07
C ARG A 52 -10.02 4.46 -6.70
N ASP A 53 -10.72 3.67 -5.91
CA ASP A 53 -11.47 2.54 -6.44
C ASP A 53 -12.71 3.03 -7.21
N ASN A 54 -12.91 2.54 -8.44
CA ASN A 54 -14.04 2.91 -9.28
C ASN A 54 -15.39 2.37 -8.78
N PHE A 55 -15.39 1.31 -7.97
CA PHE A 55 -16.62 0.74 -7.40
C PHE A 55 -16.92 1.28 -6.01
N ASN A 56 -15.89 1.72 -5.27
CA ASN A 56 -16.06 2.27 -3.93
C ASN A 56 -15.11 3.44 -3.68
N GLY A 57 -15.61 4.68 -3.82
CA GLY A 57 -14.82 5.90 -3.64
C GLY A 57 -14.19 6.09 -2.25
N ASN A 58 -14.57 5.29 -1.25
CA ASN A 58 -13.92 5.29 0.07
C ASN A 58 -12.63 4.47 0.10
N ILE A 59 -12.36 3.66 -0.92
CA ILE A 59 -11.14 2.87 -1.05
C ILE A 59 -10.11 3.66 -1.85
N ARG A 60 -8.89 3.74 -1.32
CA ARG A 60 -7.75 4.36 -1.99
C ARG A 60 -6.56 3.41 -2.04
N TYR A 61 -5.79 3.53 -3.11
CA TYR A 61 -4.59 2.75 -3.37
C TYR A 61 -3.41 3.70 -3.41
N PHE A 62 -2.47 3.52 -2.51
CA PHE A 62 -1.25 4.30 -2.41
C PHE A 62 -0.11 3.44 -2.90
N LEU A 63 0.55 3.87 -3.96
CA LEU A 63 1.61 3.11 -4.58
C LEU A 63 2.97 3.75 -4.35
N ARG A 64 3.95 2.90 -4.07
CA ARG A 64 5.37 3.23 -4.09
C ARG A 64 6.07 2.27 -5.04
N ARG A 65 6.86 2.80 -5.97
CA ARG A 65 7.71 1.99 -6.84
C ARG A 65 8.90 1.47 -6.04
N ILE A 66 9.13 0.17 -6.08
CA ILE A 66 10.23 -0.50 -5.36
C ILE A 66 11.35 -0.88 -6.32
N SER A 67 10.99 -1.25 -7.56
CA SER A 67 11.92 -1.51 -8.64
C SER A 67 11.23 -1.27 -9.99
N ASP A 68 11.92 -1.56 -11.09
CA ASP A 68 11.36 -1.38 -12.42
C ASP A 68 10.06 -2.15 -12.64
N ASP A 69 9.96 -3.36 -12.09
CA ASP A 69 8.84 -4.28 -12.30
C ASP A 69 7.82 -4.29 -11.16
N TYR A 70 8.17 -3.76 -9.98
CA TYR A 70 7.39 -3.95 -8.77
C TYR A 70 7.02 -2.66 -8.06
N TRP A 71 5.78 -2.65 -7.58
CA TRP A 71 5.20 -1.59 -6.77
C TRP A 71 4.68 -2.18 -5.47
N LEU A 72 4.91 -1.49 -4.35
CA LEU A 72 4.15 -1.72 -3.14
C LEU A 72 2.82 -0.97 -3.26
N CYS A 73 1.72 -1.65 -2.98
CA CYS A 73 0.39 -1.08 -2.96
C CYS A 73 -0.17 -1.18 -1.53
N VAL A 74 -0.40 -0.03 -0.89
CA VAL A 74 -1.10 0.07 0.39
C VAL A 74 -2.55 0.49 0.13
N ILE A 75 -3.50 -0.24 0.70
CA ILE A 75 -4.94 0.04 0.51
C ILE A 75 -5.50 0.64 1.79
N THR A 76 -6.21 1.76 1.67
CA THR A 76 -7.00 2.32 2.77
C THR A 76 -8.49 2.22 2.49
N VAL A 77 -9.27 2.20 3.58
CA VAL A 77 -10.71 2.50 3.58
C VAL A 77 -10.88 3.74 4.46
N GLY A 78 -11.24 4.86 3.86
CA GLY A 78 -11.10 6.17 4.49
C GLY A 78 -9.63 6.45 4.79
N SER A 79 -9.32 6.72 6.06
CA SER A 79 -7.95 6.95 6.56
C SER A 79 -7.29 5.71 7.18
N GLU A 80 -7.97 4.56 7.23
CA GLU A 80 -7.42 3.35 7.85
C GLU A 80 -6.83 2.40 6.80
N ALA A 81 -5.55 2.06 6.94
CA ALA A 81 -4.90 1.06 6.12
C ALA A 81 -5.43 -0.34 6.43
N ARG A 82 -5.85 -1.06 5.40
CA ARG A 82 -6.41 -2.41 5.51
C ARG A 82 -5.43 -3.51 5.13
N THR A 83 -4.51 -3.22 4.22
CA THR A 83 -3.49 -4.19 3.78
C THR A 83 -2.39 -3.50 2.97
N ALA A 84 -1.29 -4.21 2.76
CA ALA A 84 -0.23 -3.85 1.83
C ALA A 84 0.31 -5.09 1.11
N TYR A 85 0.53 -5.00 -0.19
CA TYR A 85 1.12 -6.09 -0.97
C TYR A 85 1.88 -5.58 -2.19
N LEU A 86 2.81 -6.42 -2.67
CA LEU A 86 3.55 -6.18 -3.90
C LEU A 86 2.67 -6.47 -5.12
N ILE A 87 2.77 -5.62 -6.14
CA ILE A 87 2.19 -5.85 -7.46
C ILE A 87 3.26 -5.72 -8.52
N ASN A 88 3.17 -6.57 -9.55
CA ASN A 88 4.00 -6.45 -10.73
C ASN A 88 3.34 -5.55 -11.79
N GLN A 89 4.11 -5.19 -12.82
CA GLN A 89 3.63 -4.37 -13.93
C GLN A 89 2.34 -4.91 -14.59
N LYS A 90 2.21 -6.24 -14.75
CA LYS A 90 1.00 -6.87 -15.31
C LYS A 90 -0.24 -6.61 -14.46
N LYS A 91 -0.12 -6.70 -13.13
CA LYS A 91 -1.23 -6.44 -12.21
C LYS A 91 -1.54 -4.95 -12.13
N TYR A 92 -0.50 -4.10 -12.13
CA TYR A 92 -0.64 -2.65 -12.23
C TYR A 92 -1.47 -2.24 -13.46
N SER A 93 -1.08 -2.65 -14.67
CA SER A 93 -1.78 -2.25 -15.90
C SER A 93 -3.23 -2.69 -15.91
N ARG A 94 -3.52 -3.91 -15.43
CA ARG A 94 -4.89 -4.41 -15.30
C ARG A 94 -5.72 -3.58 -14.33
N TYR A 95 -5.15 -3.17 -13.20
CA TYR A 95 -5.87 -2.37 -12.21
C TYR A 95 -6.10 -0.95 -12.71
N ARG A 96 -5.11 -0.34 -13.39
CA ARG A 96 -5.24 0.97 -14.05
C ARG A 96 -6.39 1.02 -15.05
N VAL A 97 -6.63 -0.06 -15.79
CA VAL A 97 -7.71 -0.09 -16.79
C VAL A 97 -9.07 -0.43 -16.18
N ALA A 98 -9.12 -1.36 -15.23
CA ALA A 98 -10.37 -1.96 -14.80
C ALA A 98 -10.92 -1.45 -13.46
N ARG A 99 -10.07 -0.82 -12.61
CA ARG A 99 -10.40 -0.59 -11.20
C ARG A 99 -10.00 0.77 -10.65
N TRP A 100 -8.90 1.33 -11.12
CA TRP A 100 -8.33 2.56 -10.59
C TRP A 100 -8.72 3.75 -11.44
N LEU A 101 -9.33 4.74 -10.78
CA LEU A 101 -9.54 6.09 -11.32
C LEU A 101 -8.40 6.99 -10.85
#